data_AF-A0A1F8BB08-F1
#
_entry.id   AF-A0A1F8BB08-F1
#
_cell.length_a   1.000
_cell.length_b   1.000
_cell.length_c   1.000
_cell.angle_alpha   90.00
_cell.angle_beta   90.00
_cell.angle_gamma   90.00
#
_symmetry.space_group_name_H-M   'P 1'
#
loop_
_entity.id
_entity.type
_entity.pdbx_description
1 polymer ?
#
loop_
_entity_poly.entity_id
_entity_poly.type
_entity_poly.pdbx_seq_one_letter_code
_entity_poly.pdbx_strand_id
1 'polypeptide(L)'
;MESYISKDLLIQEIFHGIFAIPFAYLLWKKTKSSKSALSVIALSYAIDLDHLVDYFAYYGVTFNLSEFLSGIYFELTRRAYVPFHAWEWVIALAFLSYKKGRKSVFTLILFALLPHLIYDSITVGSIVFYSIIYRASSGFTNLN
;
A
#
# COMPACT_ATOMS: atom_id res chain seq x y z
N MET A 1 19.51 -13.51 -5.11
CA MET A 1 18.53 -12.44 -5.34
C MET A 1 17.46 -12.61 -4.29
N GLU A 2 17.33 -11.66 -3.39
CA GLU A 2 16.25 -11.62 -2.40
C GLU A 2 15.02 -10.95 -3.04
N SER A 3 13.83 -11.34 -2.59
CA SER A 3 12.57 -10.73 -3.01
C SER A 3 12.37 -9.42 -2.27
N TYR A 4 11.99 -8.35 -2.98
CA TYR A 4 11.54 -7.09 -2.40
C TYR A 4 10.26 -7.26 -1.57
N ILE A 5 9.44 -8.30 -1.81
CA ILE A 5 8.19 -8.49 -1.05
C ILE A 5 8.38 -9.52 0.07
N SER A 6 7.95 -9.10 1.27
CA SER A 6 7.99 -9.91 2.48
C SER A 6 7.03 -11.09 2.42
N LYS A 7 7.40 -12.18 3.10
CA LYS A 7 6.51 -13.32 3.33
C LYS A 7 5.65 -13.01 4.55
N ASP A 8 4.38 -13.42 4.52
CA ASP A 8 3.38 -13.18 5.56
C ASP A 8 2.73 -11.78 5.49
N LEU A 9 1.72 -11.66 4.61
CA LEU A 9 0.93 -10.44 4.48
C LEU A 9 0.27 -10.05 5.81
N LEU A 10 -0.11 -11.03 6.65
CA LEU A 10 -0.80 -10.75 7.91
C LEU A 10 0.06 -9.89 8.85
N ILE A 11 1.37 -10.18 8.93
CA ILE A 11 2.29 -9.40 9.75
C ILE A 11 2.42 -7.98 9.18
N GLN A 12 2.56 -7.84 7.86
CA GLN A 12 2.66 -6.52 7.20
C GLN A 12 1.43 -5.67 7.51
N GLU A 13 0.23 -6.24 7.36
CA GLU A 13 -1.05 -5.58 7.64
C GLU A 13 -1.13 -5.03 9.07
N ILE A 14 -0.69 -5.81 10.07
CA ILE A 14 -0.65 -5.34 11.46
C ILE A 14 0.23 -4.08 11.58
N PHE A 15 1.41 -4.08 10.96
CA PHE A 15 2.30 -2.93 10.99
C PHE A 15 1.79 -1.74 10.17
N HIS A 16 1.11 -1.96 9.04
CA HIS A 16 0.42 -0.90 8.31
C HIS A 16 -0.59 -0.18 9.20
N GLY A 17 -1.40 -0.94 9.95
CA GLY A 17 -2.31 -0.40 10.96
C GLY A 17 -1.60 0.44 12.03
N ILE A 18 -0.49 -0.05 12.57
CA ILE A 18 0.31 0.67 13.58
C ILE A 18 0.88 1.98 13.01
N PHE A 19 1.48 1.93 11.82
CA PHE A 19 2.08 3.09 11.16
C PHE A 19 1.03 4.12 10.74
N ALA A 20 -0.23 3.72 10.51
CA ALA A 20 -1.32 4.62 10.20
C ALA A 20 -1.81 5.43 11.42
N ILE A 21 -1.61 4.96 12.66
CA ILE A 21 -2.12 5.62 13.88
C ILE A 21 -1.64 7.07 14.04
N PRO A 22 -0.34 7.39 13.95
CA PRO A 22 0.13 8.78 14.03
C PRO A 22 -0.52 9.68 12.98
N PHE A 23 -0.72 9.19 11.76
CA PHE A 23 -1.31 9.96 10.67
C PHE A 23 -2.81 10.18 10.87
N ALA A 24 -3.53 9.16 11.32
CA ALA A 24 -4.94 9.27 11.71
C ALA A 24 -5.12 10.29 12.85
N TYR A 25 -4.24 10.27 13.86
CA TYR A 25 -4.24 11.24 14.95
C TYR A 25 -3.96 12.67 14.48
N LEU A 26 -2.96 12.87 13.61
CA LEU A 26 -2.65 14.18 13.04
C LEU A 26 -3.84 14.75 12.26
N LEU A 27 -4.49 13.91 11.44
CA LEU A 27 -5.64 14.34 10.67
C LEU A 27 -6.84 14.64 11.57
N TRP A 28 -7.09 13.84 12.59
CA TRP A 28 -8.10 14.13 13.62
C TRP A 28 -7.83 15.45 14.32
N LYS A 29 -6.59 15.74 14.72
CA LYS A 29 -6.25 17.00 15.39
C LYS A 29 -6.60 18.22 14.54
N LYS A 30 -6.46 18.12 13.21
CA LYS A 30 -6.74 19.19 12.24
C LYS A 30 -8.21 19.28 11.82
N THR A 31 -8.92 18.16 11.74
CA THR A 31 -10.31 18.11 11.24
C THR A 31 -11.36 18.01 12.34
N LYS A 32 -10.94 17.59 13.55
CA LYS A 32 -11.77 17.21 14.70
C LYS A 32 -12.80 16.11 14.39
N SER A 33 -12.56 15.31 13.35
CA SER A 33 -13.48 14.29 12.86
C SER A 33 -12.93 12.89 13.16
N SER A 34 -13.55 12.17 14.10
CA SER A 34 -13.20 10.76 14.35
C SER A 34 -13.48 9.87 13.14
N LYS A 35 -14.52 10.20 12.36
CA LYS A 35 -14.81 9.52 11.09
C LYS A 35 -13.62 9.59 10.14
N SER A 36 -12.97 10.76 10.02
CA SER A 36 -11.81 10.93 9.15
C SER A 36 -10.61 10.12 9.62
N ALA A 37 -10.37 10.04 10.93
CA ALA A 37 -9.30 9.19 11.47
C ALA A 37 -9.56 7.70 11.26
N LEU A 38 -10.78 7.23 11.53
CA LEU A 38 -11.17 5.84 11.28
C LEU A 38 -11.07 5.50 9.78
N SER A 39 -11.43 6.43 8.90
CA SER A 39 -11.25 6.26 7.46
C SER A 39 -9.77 6.12 7.06
N VAL A 40 -8.84 6.85 7.69
CA VAL A 40 -7.40 6.68 7.41
C VAL A 40 -6.93 5.27 7.77
N ILE A 41 -7.33 4.76 8.95
CA ILE A 41 -6.98 3.39 9.36
C ILE A 41 -7.59 2.36 8.40
N ALA A 42 -8.89 2.46 8.10
CA ALA A 42 -9.57 1.54 7.20
C ALA A 42 -8.98 1.58 5.77
N LEU A 43 -8.63 2.77 5.27
CA LEU A 43 -8.01 2.93 3.96
C LEU A 43 -6.58 2.40 3.93
N SER A 44 -5.86 2.36 5.05
CA SER A 44 -4.52 1.76 5.10
C SER A 44 -4.58 0.28 4.71
N TYR A 45 -5.50 -0.47 5.31
CA TYR A 45 -5.73 -1.88 4.94
C TYR A 45 -6.32 -2.05 3.53
N ALA A 46 -7.09 -1.06 3.06
CA ALA A 46 -7.69 -1.13 1.73
C ALA A 46 -6.66 -0.97 0.59
N ILE A 47 -5.47 -0.44 0.86
CA ILE A 47 -4.40 -0.32 -0.14
C ILE A 47 -3.91 -1.71 -0.56
N ASP A 48 -3.75 -2.62 0.39
CA ASP A 48 -3.31 -4.00 0.18
C ASP A 48 -4.33 -4.87 -0.57
N LEU A 49 -5.54 -4.38 -0.84
CA LEU A 49 -6.46 -5.07 -1.74
C LEU A 49 -5.93 -5.15 -3.17
N ASP A 50 -4.91 -4.37 -3.54
CA ASP A 50 -4.26 -4.47 -4.84
C ASP A 50 -3.43 -5.75 -5.01
N HIS A 51 -3.00 -6.40 -3.92
CA HIS A 51 -2.37 -7.72 -3.95
C HIS A 51 -3.29 -8.79 -4.55
N LEU A 52 -4.61 -8.55 -4.58
CA LEU A 52 -5.55 -9.42 -5.29
C LEU A 52 -5.26 -9.48 -6.79
N VAL A 53 -4.68 -8.43 -7.37
CA VAL A 53 -4.25 -8.43 -8.79
C VAL A 53 -3.17 -9.49 -8.99
N ASP A 54 -2.15 -9.50 -8.14
CA ASP A 54 -1.06 -10.47 -8.19
C ASP A 54 -1.54 -11.89 -7.86
N TYR A 55 -2.40 -12.03 -6.85
CA TYR A 55 -3.01 -13.29 -6.49
C TYR A 55 -3.80 -13.89 -7.66
N PHE A 56 -4.72 -13.13 -8.26
CA PHE A 56 -5.54 -13.61 -9.37
C PHE A 56 -4.74 -13.78 -10.67
N ALA A 57 -3.65 -13.04 -10.86
CA ALA A 57 -2.73 -13.26 -11.98
C ALA A 57 -2.04 -14.63 -11.89
N TYR A 58 -1.83 -15.16 -10.69
CA TYR A 58 -1.21 -16.48 -10.48
C TYR A 58 -2.24 -17.61 -10.34
N TYR A 59 -3.25 -17.46 -9.47
CA TYR A 59 -4.23 -18.50 -9.14
C TYR A 59 -5.48 -18.50 -10.03
N GLY A 60 -5.67 -17.50 -10.91
CA GLY A 60 -6.93 -17.32 -11.64
C GLY A 60 -8.02 -16.74 -10.75
N VAL A 61 -9.31 -16.97 -11.05
CA VAL A 61 -10.44 -16.29 -10.35
C VAL A 61 -10.90 -16.98 -9.06
N THR A 62 -10.30 -18.10 -8.69
CA THR A 62 -10.64 -18.83 -7.44
C THR A 62 -9.92 -18.21 -6.27
N PHE A 63 -10.67 -17.78 -5.25
CA PHE A 63 -10.10 -17.15 -4.06
C PHE A 63 -9.95 -18.13 -2.88
N ASN A 64 -8.75 -18.17 -2.32
CA ASN A 64 -8.43 -18.84 -1.07
C ASN A 64 -7.69 -17.88 -0.15
N LEU A 65 -8.25 -17.60 1.03
CA LEU A 65 -7.69 -16.65 1.98
C LEU A 65 -6.32 -17.09 2.52
N SER A 66 -6.10 -18.39 2.76
CA SER A 66 -4.83 -18.90 3.27
C SER A 66 -3.72 -18.72 2.24
N GLU A 67 -4.00 -18.94 0.96
CA GLU A 67 -3.04 -18.74 -0.13
C GLU A 67 -2.76 -17.26 -0.34
N PHE A 68 -3.80 -16.41 -0.30
CA PHE A 68 -3.66 -14.96 -0.37
C PHE A 68 -2.71 -14.46 0.74
N LEU A 69 -3.02 -14.76 2.00
CA LEU A 69 -2.22 -14.28 3.15
C LEU A 69 -0.79 -14.83 3.16
N SER A 70 -0.54 -16.00 2.55
CA SER A 70 0.80 -16.56 2.47
C SER A 70 1.78 -15.72 1.62
N GLY A 71 1.26 -14.97 0.63
CA GLY A 71 2.08 -14.21 -0.31
C GLY A 71 2.97 -15.07 -1.23
N ILE A 72 2.84 -16.41 -1.23
CA ILE A 72 3.75 -17.32 -1.94
C ILE A 72 3.81 -17.07 -3.46
N TYR A 73 2.73 -16.54 -4.03
CA TYR A 73 2.65 -16.20 -5.45
C TYR A 73 3.66 -15.12 -5.87
N PHE A 74 4.08 -14.23 -4.97
CA PHE A 74 5.16 -13.27 -5.25
C PHE A 74 6.51 -13.96 -5.46
N GLU A 75 6.79 -15.03 -4.71
CA GLU A 75 8.02 -15.81 -4.84
C GLU A 75 8.02 -16.67 -6.11
N LEU A 76 6.87 -17.27 -6.43
CA LEU A 76 6.73 -18.16 -7.58
C LEU A 76 6.73 -17.40 -8.90
N THR A 77 6.06 -16.25 -8.96
CA THR A 77 6.00 -15.42 -10.18
C THR A 77 7.22 -14.53 -10.35
N ARG A 78 7.88 -14.17 -9.25
CA ARG A 78 8.93 -13.13 -9.20
C ARG A 78 8.47 -11.78 -9.74
N ARG A 79 7.16 -11.52 -9.68
CA ARG A 79 6.54 -10.30 -10.17
C ARG A 79 5.72 -9.65 -9.08
N ALA A 80 5.67 -8.33 -9.10
CA ALA A 80 4.85 -7.52 -8.21
C ALA A 80 4.19 -6.39 -9.00
N TYR A 81 2.89 -6.51 -9.27
CA TYR A 81 2.12 -5.47 -9.96
C TYR A 81 1.71 -4.38 -8.96
N VAL A 82 1.03 -4.75 -7.87
CA VAL A 82 0.64 -3.91 -6.72
C VAL A 82 0.41 -2.43 -7.08
N PRO A 83 -0.60 -2.12 -7.92
CA PRO A 83 -0.76 -0.79 -8.51
C PRO A 83 -1.04 0.34 -7.51
N PHE A 84 -1.58 0.06 -6.32
CA PHE A 84 -1.84 1.08 -5.29
C PHE A 84 -0.56 1.43 -4.51
N HIS A 85 0.42 0.52 -4.49
CA HIS A 85 1.75 0.73 -3.91
C HIS A 85 2.68 1.55 -4.82
N ALA A 86 2.18 2.66 -5.37
CA ALA A 86 2.96 3.55 -6.21
C ALA A 86 3.14 4.91 -5.54
N TRP A 87 4.37 5.37 -5.31
CA TRP A 87 4.59 6.69 -4.71
C TRP A 87 4.17 7.82 -5.64
N GLU A 88 4.03 7.58 -6.94
CA GLU A 88 3.45 8.55 -7.88
C GLU A 88 2.04 8.99 -7.46
N TRP A 89 1.27 8.09 -6.82
CA TRP A 89 -0.04 8.42 -6.25
C TRP A 89 0.07 9.41 -5.09
N VAL A 90 1.13 9.37 -4.29
CA VAL A 90 1.34 10.34 -3.21
C VAL A 90 1.41 11.75 -3.79
N ILE A 91 2.13 11.94 -4.89
CA ILE A 91 2.25 13.26 -5.55
C ILE A 91 0.89 13.70 -6.10
N ALA A 92 0.20 12.83 -6.83
CA ALA A 92 -1.11 13.13 -7.39
C ALA A 92 -2.15 13.46 -6.30
N LEU A 93 -2.20 12.65 -5.23
CA LEU A 93 -3.10 12.84 -4.11
C LEU A 93 -2.74 14.09 -3.30
N ALA A 94 -1.47 14.43 -3.13
CA ALA A 94 -1.05 15.66 -2.48
C ALA A 94 -1.55 16.90 -3.25
N PHE A 95 -1.42 16.90 -4.57
CA PHE A 95 -1.94 17.97 -5.43
C PHE A 95 -3.47 18.09 -5.33
N LEU A 96 -4.19 16.97 -5.41
CA LEU A 96 -5.66 16.95 -5.32
C LEU A 96 -6.15 17.35 -3.91
N SER A 97 -5.47 16.87 -2.87
CA SER A 97 -5.72 17.23 -1.47
C SER A 97 -5.51 18.73 -1.23
N TYR A 98 -4.47 19.33 -1.80
CA TYR A 98 -4.24 20.77 -1.75
C TYR A 98 -5.41 21.54 -2.41
N LYS A 99 -5.86 21.12 -3.59
CA LYS A 99 -6.96 21.76 -4.33
C LYS A 99 -8.33 21.60 -3.65
N LYS A 100 -8.60 20.46 -3.02
CA LYS A 100 -9.93 20.11 -2.46
C LYS A 100 -10.03 20.33 -0.96
N GLY A 101 -8.90 20.54 -0.29
CA GLY A 101 -8.81 20.80 1.14
C GLY A 101 -8.78 19.55 2.01
N ARG A 102 -8.48 19.77 3.29
CA ARG A 102 -8.11 18.74 4.28
C ARG A 102 -9.22 17.73 4.64
N LYS A 103 -10.47 18.01 4.28
CA LYS A 103 -11.62 17.12 4.52
C LYS A 103 -11.98 16.28 3.30
N SER A 104 -11.24 16.43 2.19
CA SER A 104 -11.48 15.70 0.97
C SER A 104 -11.09 14.23 1.09
N VAL A 105 -11.70 13.38 0.28
CA VAL A 105 -11.33 11.95 0.18
C VAL A 105 -9.86 11.78 -0.23
N PHE A 106 -9.32 12.69 -1.05
CA PHE A 106 -7.91 12.67 -1.44
C PHE A 106 -6.97 12.86 -0.26
N THR A 107 -7.34 13.70 0.72
CA THR A 107 -6.57 13.83 1.96
C THR A 107 -6.61 12.54 2.79
N LEU A 108 -7.76 11.85 2.84
CA LEU A 108 -7.88 10.58 3.56
C LEU A 108 -6.98 9.50 2.95
N ILE A 109 -7.05 9.33 1.63
CA ILE A 109 -6.23 8.35 0.91
C ILE A 109 -4.74 8.71 1.03
N LEU A 110 -4.37 9.98 0.90
CA LEU A 110 -2.98 10.41 1.09
C LEU A 110 -2.44 10.05 2.48
N PHE A 111 -3.23 10.29 3.53
CA PHE A 111 -2.83 10.00 4.91
C PHE A 111 -2.84 8.50 5.25
N ALA A 112 -3.51 7.67 4.44
CA ALA A 112 -3.41 6.22 4.52
C ALA A 112 -2.18 5.71 3.73
N LEU A 113 -1.99 6.18 2.51
CA LEU A 113 -0.93 5.71 1.62
C LEU A 113 0.47 6.11 2.08
N LEU A 114 0.63 7.30 2.65
CA LEU A 114 1.94 7.77 3.07
C LEU A 114 2.58 6.87 4.15
N PRO A 115 1.94 6.58 5.31
CA PRO A 115 2.49 5.65 6.29
C PRO A 115 2.69 4.24 5.72
N HIS A 116 1.79 3.79 4.85
CA HIS A 116 1.87 2.49 4.18
C HIS A 116 3.20 2.35 3.43
N LEU A 117 3.46 3.27 2.49
CA LEU A 117 4.68 3.29 1.68
C LEU A 117 5.94 3.58 2.50
N ILE A 118 5.84 4.32 3.60
CA ILE A 118 6.99 4.54 4.50
C ILE A 118 7.40 3.21 5.14
N TYR A 119 6.45 2.47 5.71
CA TYR A 119 6.74 1.18 6.34
C TYR A 119 7.29 0.19 5.31
N ASP A 120 6.61 0.08 4.17
CA ASP A 120 7.06 -0.73 3.05
C ASP A 120 8.48 -0.39 2.61
N SER A 121 8.78 0.88 2.37
CA SER A 121 10.11 1.29 1.91
C SER A 121 11.20 0.98 2.95
N ILE A 122 10.86 0.99 4.25
CA ILE A 122 11.78 0.60 5.33
C ILE A 122 12.01 -0.91 5.30
N THR A 123 10.94 -1.71 5.22
CA THR A 123 11.01 -3.19 5.20
C THR A 123 11.75 -3.71 3.97
N VAL A 124 11.49 -3.08 2.82
CA VAL A 124 12.05 -3.46 1.51
C VAL A 124 13.44 -2.86 1.26
N GLY A 125 13.75 -1.73 1.92
CA GLY A 125 15.00 -0.99 1.71
C GLY A 125 15.08 -0.21 0.39
N SER A 126 13.97 -0.09 -0.35
CA SER A 126 13.93 0.63 -1.64
C SER A 126 12.60 1.33 -1.88
N ILE A 127 12.62 2.67 -1.87
CA ILE A 127 11.48 3.48 -2.34
C ILE A 127 11.32 3.42 -3.86
N VAL A 128 12.41 3.14 -4.59
CA VAL A 128 12.41 3.06 -6.06
C VAL A 128 11.59 1.87 -6.53
N PHE A 129 11.63 0.76 -5.79
CA PHE A 129 10.76 -0.39 -6.04
C PHE A 129 9.27 -0.02 -6.01
N TYR A 130 8.89 0.99 -5.22
CA TYR A 130 7.54 1.50 -5.14
C TYR A 130 7.19 2.57 -6.19
N SER A 131 8.01 2.74 -7.23
CA SER A 131 7.59 3.45 -8.45
C SER A 131 6.91 2.48 -9.40
N ILE A 132 5.67 2.78 -9.82
CA ILE A 132 5.00 1.96 -10.84
C ILE A 132 5.71 2.06 -12.20
N ILE A 133 6.30 3.22 -12.50
CA ILE A 133 7.10 3.42 -13.72
C ILE A 133 8.35 2.54 -13.68
N TYR A 134 9.06 2.53 -12.55
CA TYR A 134 10.22 1.66 -12.36
C TYR A 134 9.85 0.18 -12.49
N ARG A 135 8.82 -0.28 -11.77
CA ARG A 135 8.35 -1.67 -11.87
C ARG A 135 7.99 -2.01 -13.31
N ALA A 136 7.22 -1.17 -14.01
CA ALA A 136 6.88 -1.41 -15.41
C ALA A 136 8.13 -1.49 -16.32
N SER A 137 9.10 -0.59 -16.13
CA SER A 137 10.35 -0.60 -16.91
C SER A 137 11.22 -1.84 -16.65
N SER A 138 11.08 -2.43 -15.47
CA SER A 138 11.77 -3.66 -15.05
C SER A 138 10.91 -4.91 -15.23
N GLY A 139 9.83 -4.85 -16.00
CA GLY A 139 8.95 -6.01 -16.27
C GLY A 139 8.21 -6.51 -15.03
N PHE A 140 7.99 -5.63 -14.05
CA PHE A 140 7.43 -5.88 -12.72
C PHE A 140 8.23 -6.87 -11.86
N THR A 141 9.52 -7.06 -12.14
CA THR A 141 10.37 -7.94 -11.32
C THR A 141 10.40 -7.47 -9.86
N ASN A 142 10.26 -8.41 -8.93
CA ASN A 142 10.38 -8.16 -7.49
C ASN A 142 11.72 -8.61 -6.90
N LEU A 143 12.73 -8.82 -7.74
CA LEU A 143 14.06 -9.24 -7.32
C LEU A 143 15.02 -8.05 -7.20
N ASN A 144 15.81 -8.02 -6.14
CA ASN A 144 16.93 -7.08 -5.92
C ASN A 144 18.15 -7.43 -6.78
#